data_AF-A0A7J7T8U8-F1
#
_entry.id   AF-A0A7J7T8U8-F1
#
_cell.length_a   1.000
_cell.length_b   1.000
_cell.length_c   1.000
_cell.angle_alpha   90.00
_cell.angle_beta   90.00
_cell.angle_gamma   90.00
#
_symmetry.space_group_name_H-M   'P 1'
#
loop_
_entity.id
_entity.type
_entity.pdbx_description
1 polymer ?
#
loop_
_entity_poly.entity_id
_entity_poly.type
_entity_poly.pdbx_seq_one_letter_code
_entity_poly.pdbx_strand_id
1 'polypeptide(L)'
;MGAGLAVVPLMGLLESIAVAKAFASQNNYRIDANQELLSIGLTNVLGSFFSSFPVTGSFGRTAVNAQSGVCTPAGGLVTGVLVLLSLGYLTSLFYYIPKAALAAVIIMAVAPLLDTGIACTLWRVRRLDLLPLSVTFLLCFWEVQYGVLAGTLVSLLVLLRSVARPGVQVSEWPVLVVQPAGGLHFPAVEALREAVTSRALGVSPPRCAVLECSHICSLDYTVVLGLRELLEDFRRQGLTLALVGLQEPVLHVLLSADLNFQHFPSLEEAEKYLSQEPGTQPHSFSDDPVPEPSLPC
;
A
#
# COMPACT_ATOMS: atom_id res chain seq x y z
N MET A 1 -29.61 -5.53 -16.67
CA MET A 1 -28.35 -6.14 -16.22
C MET A 1 -27.22 -5.14 -16.51
N GLY A 2 -26.98 -4.21 -15.59
CA GLY A 2 -26.01 -3.10 -15.77
C GLY A 2 -24.68 -3.36 -15.07
N ALA A 3 -24.12 -2.33 -14.41
CA ALA A 3 -22.87 -2.42 -13.64
C ALA A 3 -22.80 -3.56 -12.60
N GLY A 4 -23.96 -4.07 -12.15
CA GLY A 4 -24.05 -5.21 -11.22
C GLY A 4 -23.33 -6.48 -11.70
N LEU A 5 -23.15 -6.68 -13.00
CA LEU A 5 -22.46 -7.87 -13.53
C LEU A 5 -20.97 -7.89 -13.18
N ALA A 6 -20.34 -6.73 -13.02
CA ALA A 6 -18.96 -6.59 -12.58
C ALA A 6 -18.85 -6.37 -11.06
N VAL A 7 -19.80 -5.61 -10.48
CA VAL A 7 -19.76 -5.25 -9.06
C VAL A 7 -20.02 -6.46 -8.16
N VAL A 8 -20.98 -7.33 -8.49
CA VAL A 8 -21.37 -8.47 -7.64
C VAL A 8 -20.23 -9.49 -7.49
N PRO A 9 -19.57 -9.96 -8.56
CA PRO A 9 -18.45 -10.89 -8.42
C PRO A 9 -17.25 -10.28 -7.70
N LEU A 10 -16.95 -9.00 -7.97
CA LEU A 10 -15.84 -8.30 -7.33
C LEU A 10 -16.09 -8.17 -5.82
N MET A 11 -17.29 -7.75 -5.42
CA MET A 11 -17.65 -7.64 -4.01
C MET A 11 -17.67 -9.01 -3.33
N GLY A 12 -18.19 -10.04 -3.99
CA GLY A 12 -18.19 -11.41 -3.47
C GLY A 12 -16.77 -11.95 -3.24
N LEU A 13 -15.84 -11.65 -4.15
CA LEU A 13 -14.43 -12.00 -4.00
C LEU A 13 -13.78 -11.25 -2.84
N LEU A 14 -13.98 -9.92 -2.76
CA LEU A 14 -13.42 -9.09 -1.69
C LEU A 14 -13.94 -9.55 -0.33
N GLU A 15 -15.24 -9.86 -0.23
CA GLU A 15 -15.86 -10.42 0.97
C GLU A 15 -15.22 -11.77 1.34
N SER A 16 -15.08 -12.71 0.39
CA SER A 16 -14.49 -14.01 0.69
C SER A 16 -13.04 -13.91 1.13
N ILE A 17 -12.22 -13.12 0.43
CA ILE A 17 -10.82 -12.90 0.81
C ILE A 17 -10.74 -12.24 2.20
N ALA A 18 -11.61 -11.29 2.50
CA ALA A 18 -11.65 -10.63 3.81
C ALA A 18 -12.00 -11.61 4.93
N VAL A 19 -13.05 -12.43 4.76
CA VAL A 19 -13.42 -13.49 5.70
C VAL A 19 -12.24 -14.45 5.87
N ALA A 20 -11.71 -14.95 4.77
CA ALA A 20 -10.68 -15.97 4.80
C ALA A 20 -9.42 -15.44 5.51
N LYS A 21 -8.97 -14.22 5.21
CA LYS A 21 -7.82 -13.58 5.90
C LYS A 21 -8.07 -13.36 7.38
N ALA A 22 -9.29 -12.97 7.78
CA ALA A 22 -9.63 -12.77 9.18
C ALA A 22 -9.46 -14.07 9.99
N PHE A 23 -9.98 -15.20 9.47
CA PHE A 23 -9.83 -16.51 10.11
C PHE A 23 -8.40 -17.07 10.00
N ALA A 24 -7.69 -16.80 8.90
CA ALA A 24 -6.29 -17.19 8.72
C ALA A 24 -5.38 -16.55 9.76
N SER A 25 -5.60 -15.26 10.04
CA SER A 25 -4.87 -14.53 11.08
C SER A 25 -5.13 -15.09 12.49
N GLN A 26 -6.35 -15.57 12.77
CA GLN A 26 -6.68 -16.14 14.08
C GLN A 26 -6.11 -17.56 14.26
N ASN A 27 -6.09 -18.35 13.19
CA ASN A 27 -5.70 -19.76 13.21
C ASN A 27 -4.29 -20.03 12.67
N ASN A 28 -3.49 -18.99 12.43
CA ASN A 28 -2.09 -19.05 12.00
C ASN A 28 -1.83 -19.88 10.72
N TYR A 29 -2.68 -19.74 9.71
CA TYR A 29 -2.46 -20.33 8.39
C TYR A 29 -2.35 -19.26 7.31
N ARG A 30 -1.85 -19.63 6.12
CA ARG A 30 -1.72 -18.73 4.97
C ARG A 30 -2.80 -19.02 3.95
N ILE A 31 -3.23 -17.97 3.26
CA ILE A 31 -4.22 -18.06 2.18
C ILE A 31 -3.60 -17.57 0.89
N ASP A 32 -3.80 -18.35 -0.17
CA ASP A 32 -3.51 -17.92 -1.54
C ASP A 32 -4.76 -17.29 -2.16
N ALA A 33 -4.68 -15.99 -2.46
CA ALA A 33 -5.78 -15.24 -3.07
C ALA A 33 -6.11 -15.72 -4.49
N ASN A 34 -5.13 -16.23 -5.24
CA ASN A 34 -5.36 -16.75 -6.59
C ASN A 34 -6.17 -18.05 -6.54
N GLN A 35 -5.85 -18.92 -5.57
CA GLN A 35 -6.59 -20.16 -5.36
C GLN A 35 -8.04 -19.87 -4.89
N GLU A 36 -8.22 -18.91 -3.99
CA GLU A 36 -9.54 -18.49 -3.52
C GLU A 36 -10.40 -17.91 -4.67
N LEU A 37 -9.80 -17.06 -5.52
CA LEU A 37 -10.45 -16.52 -6.72
C LEU A 37 -10.91 -17.64 -7.66
N LEU A 38 -10.03 -18.60 -7.95
CA LEU A 38 -10.35 -19.72 -8.83
C LEU A 38 -11.45 -20.62 -8.23
N SER A 39 -11.40 -20.85 -6.91
CA SER A 39 -12.39 -21.64 -6.18
C SER A 39 -13.80 -21.01 -6.23
N ILE A 40 -13.91 -19.72 -5.93
CA ILE A 40 -15.19 -18.98 -5.98
C ILE A 40 -15.69 -18.86 -7.42
N GLY A 41 -14.79 -18.61 -8.38
CA GLY A 41 -15.12 -18.55 -9.79
C GLY A 41 -15.71 -19.86 -10.29
N LEU A 42 -15.02 -20.98 -10.03
CA LEU A 42 -15.49 -22.31 -10.41
C LEU A 42 -16.80 -22.67 -9.70
N THR A 43 -16.94 -22.35 -8.42
CA THR A 43 -18.16 -22.58 -7.64
C THR A 43 -19.36 -21.85 -8.25
N ASN A 44 -19.19 -20.59 -8.64
CA ASN A 44 -20.26 -19.81 -9.27
C ASN A 44 -20.58 -20.25 -10.69
N VAL A 45 -19.58 -20.66 -11.48
CA VAL A 45 -19.79 -21.25 -12.81
C VAL A 45 -20.61 -22.54 -12.68
N LEU A 46 -20.20 -23.45 -11.80
CA LEU A 46 -20.94 -24.70 -11.55
C LEU A 46 -22.34 -24.43 -10.98
N GLY A 47 -22.48 -23.50 -10.04
CA GLY A 47 -23.77 -23.11 -9.46
C GLY A 47 -24.74 -22.52 -10.48
N SER A 48 -24.25 -21.86 -11.52
CA SER A 48 -25.10 -21.27 -12.57
C SER A 48 -25.92 -22.32 -13.34
N PHE A 49 -25.42 -23.55 -13.49
CA PHE A 49 -26.14 -24.66 -14.14
C PHE A 49 -27.35 -25.16 -13.32
N PHE A 50 -27.40 -24.83 -12.03
CA PHE A 50 -28.45 -25.26 -11.10
C PHE A 50 -29.33 -24.09 -10.64
N SER A 51 -29.30 -22.95 -11.32
CA SER A 51 -30.04 -21.72 -10.92
C SER A 51 -29.68 -21.24 -9.49
N SER A 52 -28.44 -21.42 -9.07
CA SER A 52 -27.96 -20.93 -7.78
C SER A 52 -27.82 -19.41 -7.77
N PHE A 53 -28.08 -18.78 -6.62
CA PHE A 53 -27.60 -17.43 -6.37
C PHE A 53 -26.06 -17.38 -6.34
N PRO A 54 -25.45 -16.23 -6.65
CA PRO A 54 -24.02 -16.04 -6.51
C PRO A 54 -23.55 -16.38 -5.10
N VAL A 55 -22.56 -17.26 -5.01
CA VAL A 55 -21.94 -17.72 -3.76
C VAL A 55 -20.79 -16.78 -3.41
N THR A 56 -20.76 -16.32 -2.16
CA THR A 56 -19.71 -15.49 -1.58
C THR A 56 -19.26 -16.06 -0.22
N GLY A 57 -18.19 -15.50 0.34
CA GLY A 57 -17.76 -15.82 1.70
C GLY A 57 -18.79 -15.35 2.74
N SER A 58 -18.92 -16.06 3.86
CA SER A 58 -19.89 -15.71 4.91
C SER A 58 -19.24 -15.68 6.28
N PHE A 59 -19.12 -14.49 6.86
CA PHE A 59 -18.61 -14.29 8.22
C PHE A 59 -19.34 -15.17 9.26
N GLY A 60 -20.67 -15.15 9.26
CA GLY A 60 -21.47 -15.88 10.24
C GLY A 60 -21.34 -17.40 10.10
N ARG A 61 -21.44 -17.96 8.88
CA ARG A 61 -21.33 -19.40 8.66
C ARG A 61 -19.93 -19.92 8.98
N THR A 62 -18.90 -19.19 8.55
CA THR A 62 -17.51 -19.55 8.85
C THR A 62 -17.20 -19.43 10.34
N ALA A 63 -17.73 -18.42 11.04
CA ALA A 63 -17.57 -18.28 12.49
C ALA A 63 -18.15 -19.48 13.26
N VAL A 64 -19.37 -19.88 12.94
CA VAL A 64 -20.01 -21.05 13.58
C VAL A 64 -19.25 -22.33 13.24
N ASN A 65 -18.78 -22.49 12.00
CA ASN A 65 -18.00 -23.65 11.58
C ASN A 65 -16.65 -23.74 12.32
N ALA A 66 -15.97 -22.59 12.49
CA ALA A 66 -14.72 -22.50 13.25
C ALA A 66 -14.94 -22.78 14.74
N GLN A 67 -15.98 -22.22 15.35
CA GLN A 67 -16.34 -22.48 16.76
C GLN A 67 -16.74 -23.93 17.02
N SER A 68 -17.25 -24.63 15.99
CA SER A 68 -17.57 -26.06 16.05
C SER A 68 -16.34 -26.97 15.94
N GLY A 69 -15.13 -26.42 15.78
CA GLY A 69 -13.89 -27.19 15.72
C GLY A 69 -13.63 -27.90 14.38
N VAL A 70 -14.22 -27.42 13.28
CA VAL A 70 -14.01 -28.02 11.96
C VAL A 70 -12.64 -27.62 11.40
N CYS A 71 -11.76 -28.60 11.22
CA CYS A 71 -10.38 -28.36 10.76
C CYS A 71 -10.13 -28.64 9.27
N THR A 72 -11.11 -29.21 8.55
CA THR A 72 -10.92 -29.65 7.16
C THR A 72 -12.02 -29.12 6.23
N PRO A 73 -11.72 -28.87 4.93
CA PRO A 73 -12.73 -28.50 3.94
C PRO A 73 -13.84 -29.55 3.76
N ALA A 74 -13.58 -30.80 4.15
CA ALA A 74 -14.55 -31.89 4.11
C ALA A 74 -15.79 -31.61 4.98
N GLY A 75 -15.70 -30.71 5.98
CA GLY A 75 -16.88 -30.22 6.70
C GLY A 75 -17.94 -29.63 5.77
N GLY A 76 -17.52 -28.98 4.67
CA GLY A 76 -18.41 -28.48 3.62
C GLY A 76 -19.26 -29.58 2.98
N LEU A 77 -18.66 -30.75 2.70
CA LEU A 77 -19.39 -31.90 2.13
C LEU A 77 -20.47 -32.41 3.08
N VAL A 78 -20.13 -32.55 4.37
CA VAL A 78 -21.09 -32.97 5.40
C VAL A 78 -22.24 -31.98 5.50
N THR A 79 -21.94 -30.68 5.55
CA THR A 79 -22.98 -29.64 5.58
C THR A 79 -23.85 -29.66 4.31
N GLY A 80 -23.27 -29.87 3.13
CA GLY A 80 -24.00 -29.98 1.87
C GLY A 80 -24.97 -31.17 1.85
N VAL A 81 -24.51 -32.35 2.27
CA VAL A 81 -25.36 -33.55 2.37
C VAL A 81 -26.50 -33.33 3.36
N LEU A 82 -26.21 -32.73 4.52
CA LEU A 82 -27.23 -32.42 5.52
C LEU A 82 -28.26 -31.41 4.99
N VAL A 83 -27.84 -30.38 4.24
CA VAL A 83 -28.76 -29.43 3.60
C VAL A 83 -29.67 -30.15 2.59
N LEU A 84 -29.12 -31.03 1.74
CA LEU A 84 -29.91 -31.79 0.78
C LEU A 84 -30.93 -32.72 1.46
N LEU A 85 -30.49 -33.45 2.50
CA LEU A 85 -31.38 -34.32 3.29
C LEU A 85 -32.48 -33.48 3.98
N SER A 86 -32.11 -32.33 4.52
CA SER A 86 -33.03 -31.45 5.21
C SER A 86 -34.09 -30.87 4.27
N LEU A 87 -33.71 -30.49 3.05
CA LEU A 87 -34.65 -30.02 2.04
C LEU A 87 -35.60 -31.14 1.59
N GLY A 88 -35.11 -32.37 1.48
CA GLY A 88 -35.93 -33.52 1.10
C GLY A 88 -36.96 -33.93 2.15
N TYR A 89 -36.58 -33.96 3.43
CA TYR A 89 -37.39 -34.59 4.49
C TYR A 89 -37.86 -33.63 5.60
N LEU A 90 -37.12 -32.56 5.90
CA LEU A 90 -37.36 -31.70 7.07
C LEU A 90 -38.07 -30.38 6.74
N THR A 91 -38.33 -30.09 5.47
CA THR A 91 -38.95 -28.83 5.02
C THR A 91 -40.27 -28.53 5.74
N SER A 92 -41.13 -29.53 5.96
CA SER A 92 -42.39 -29.36 6.71
C SER A 92 -42.19 -28.99 8.18
N LEU A 93 -41.07 -29.42 8.78
CA LEU A 93 -40.75 -29.11 10.18
C LEU A 93 -40.22 -27.67 10.32
N PHE A 94 -39.48 -27.20 9.33
CA PHE A 94 -38.92 -25.84 9.32
C PHE A 94 -39.97 -24.74 9.26
N TYR A 95 -41.18 -25.04 8.78
CA TYR A 95 -42.31 -24.11 8.82
C TYR A 95 -42.63 -23.60 10.24
N TYR A 96 -42.40 -24.42 11.26
CA TYR A 96 -42.69 -24.09 12.66
C TYR A 96 -41.58 -23.32 13.36
N ILE A 97 -40.44 -23.07 12.71
CA ILE A 97 -39.32 -22.38 13.33
C ILE A 97 -39.67 -20.90 13.54
N PRO A 98 -39.70 -20.41 14.80
CA PRO A 98 -40.01 -19.02 15.07
C PRO A 98 -38.87 -18.13 14.56
N LYS A 99 -39.23 -17.02 13.89
CA LYS A 99 -38.28 -16.02 13.40
C LYS A 99 -37.37 -15.46 14.51
N ALA A 100 -37.88 -15.41 15.74
CA ALA A 100 -37.11 -14.97 16.91
C ALA A 100 -35.91 -15.88 17.21
N ALA A 101 -36.05 -17.20 17.05
CA ALA A 101 -34.93 -18.14 17.24
C ALA A 101 -33.86 -17.94 16.17
N LEU A 102 -34.26 -17.72 14.91
CA LEU A 102 -33.31 -17.41 13.83
C LEU A 102 -32.55 -16.10 14.08
N ALA A 103 -33.24 -15.06 14.53
CA ALA A 103 -32.61 -13.80 14.90
C ALA A 103 -31.61 -13.97 16.05
N ALA A 104 -31.95 -14.74 17.08
CA ALA A 104 -31.05 -15.02 18.21
C ALA A 104 -29.77 -15.73 17.76
N VAL A 105 -29.87 -16.72 16.86
CA VAL A 105 -28.70 -17.42 16.30
C VAL A 105 -27.80 -16.46 15.52
N ILE A 106 -28.37 -15.57 14.71
CA ILE A 106 -27.59 -14.58 13.94
C ILE A 106 -26.86 -13.62 14.88
N ILE A 107 -27.55 -13.08 15.90
CA ILE A 107 -26.95 -12.16 16.88
C ILE A 107 -25.79 -12.85 17.62
N MET A 108 -26.00 -14.10 18.07
CA MET A 108 -24.96 -14.88 18.75
C MET A 108 -23.76 -15.19 17.85
N ALA A 109 -23.98 -15.44 16.55
CA ALA A 109 -22.90 -15.69 15.61
C ALA A 109 -22.07 -14.44 15.30
N VAL A 110 -22.69 -13.26 15.29
CA VAL A 110 -22.03 -11.98 14.94
C VAL A 110 -21.45 -11.27 16.15
N ALA A 111 -21.99 -11.45 17.37
CA ALA A 111 -21.50 -10.78 18.56
C ALA A 111 -19.98 -10.95 18.82
N PRO A 112 -19.36 -12.13 18.61
CA PRO A 112 -17.91 -12.30 18.76
C PRO A 112 -17.06 -11.56 17.72
N LEU A 113 -17.66 -11.11 16.61
CA LEU A 113 -16.95 -10.37 15.55
C LEU A 113 -16.81 -8.88 15.88
N LEU A 114 -17.55 -8.37 16.88
CA LEU A 114 -17.48 -6.97 17.29
C LEU A 114 -16.29 -6.73 18.22
N ASP A 115 -15.15 -6.33 17.64
CA ASP A 115 -13.99 -5.88 18.40
C ASP A 115 -14.00 -4.35 18.55
N THR A 116 -14.48 -3.88 19.71
CA THR A 116 -14.53 -2.46 20.06
C THR A 116 -13.17 -1.88 20.47
N GLY A 117 -12.18 -2.73 20.77
CA GLY A 117 -10.83 -2.31 21.16
C GLY A 117 -10.00 -1.73 20.02
N ILE A 118 -10.34 -2.07 18.77
CA ILE A 118 -9.65 -1.61 17.56
C ILE A 118 -9.70 -0.09 17.47
N ALA A 119 -10.85 0.53 17.68
CA ALA A 119 -11.00 1.99 17.58
C ALA A 119 -10.11 2.73 18.60
N CYS A 120 -10.04 2.24 19.84
CA CYS A 120 -9.17 2.83 20.86
C CYS A 120 -7.68 2.66 20.52
N THR A 121 -7.32 1.52 19.95
CA THR A 121 -5.95 1.22 19.54
C THR A 121 -5.53 2.13 18.38
N LEU A 122 -6.36 2.27 17.35
CA LEU A 122 -6.13 3.18 16.23
C LEU A 122 -5.97 4.64 16.71
N TRP A 123 -6.80 5.08 17.65
CA TRP A 123 -6.69 6.42 18.23
C TRP A 123 -5.34 6.67 18.92
N ARG A 124 -4.81 5.66 19.62
CA ARG A 124 -3.52 5.76 20.33
C ARG A 124 -2.32 5.69 19.40
N VAL A 125 -2.40 4.93 18.30
CA VAL A 125 -1.30 4.74 17.33
C VAL A 125 -1.25 5.89 16.33
N ARG A 126 -2.32 6.12 15.56
CA ARG A 126 -2.36 7.13 14.50
C ARG A 126 -3.80 7.57 14.23
N ARG A 127 -4.10 8.83 14.57
CA ARG A 127 -5.45 9.41 14.41
C ARG A 127 -5.96 9.42 12.96
N LEU A 128 -5.07 9.46 11.97
CA LEU A 128 -5.44 9.43 10.55
C LEU A 128 -6.08 8.10 10.14
N ASP A 129 -5.77 6.99 10.83
CA ASP A 129 -6.30 5.66 10.50
C ASP A 129 -7.76 5.50 10.98
N LEU A 130 -8.26 6.41 11.82
CA LEU A 130 -9.68 6.49 12.20
C LEU A 130 -10.57 7.03 11.08
N LEU A 131 -9.99 7.77 10.13
CA LEU A 131 -10.76 8.40 9.06
C LEU A 131 -11.34 7.34 8.10
N PRO A 132 -10.56 6.37 7.57
CA PRO A 132 -11.12 5.22 6.85
C PRO A 132 -12.17 4.45 7.66
N LEU A 133 -11.91 4.19 8.95
CA LEU A 133 -12.82 3.44 9.81
C LEU A 133 -14.18 4.15 9.98
N SER A 134 -14.16 5.44 10.29
CA SER A 134 -15.37 6.25 10.47
C SER A 134 -16.17 6.40 9.17
N VAL A 135 -15.50 6.64 8.04
CA VAL A 135 -16.15 6.73 6.73
C VAL A 135 -16.80 5.40 6.36
N THR A 136 -16.10 4.29 6.54
CA THR A 136 -16.65 2.94 6.29
C THR A 136 -17.89 2.70 7.14
N PHE A 137 -17.80 2.96 8.44
CA PHE A 137 -18.89 2.75 9.40
C PHE A 137 -20.13 3.58 9.06
N LEU A 138 -19.96 4.87 8.74
CA LEU A 138 -21.07 5.78 8.45
C LEU A 138 -21.75 5.44 7.11
N LEU A 139 -20.99 5.06 6.09
CA LEU A 139 -21.55 4.76 4.76
C LEU A 139 -22.19 3.38 4.68
N CYS A 140 -21.80 2.44 5.55
CA CYS A 140 -22.47 1.14 5.68
C CYS A 140 -23.95 1.25 6.10
N PHE A 141 -24.39 2.36 6.70
CA PHE A 141 -25.81 2.59 7.00
C PHE A 141 -26.68 2.75 5.75
N TRP A 142 -26.09 3.14 4.62
CA TRP A 142 -26.79 3.22 3.34
C TRP A 142 -26.77 1.87 2.64
N GLU A 143 -25.57 1.42 2.25
CA GLU A 143 -25.32 0.07 1.79
C GLU A 143 -23.89 -0.32 2.14
N VAL A 144 -23.68 -1.59 2.49
CA VAL A 144 -22.35 -2.13 2.83
C VAL A 144 -21.37 -1.95 1.66
N GLN A 145 -21.83 -2.07 0.42
CA GLN A 145 -21.01 -1.94 -0.78
C GLN A 145 -20.37 -0.54 -0.89
N TYR A 146 -21.16 0.52 -0.64
CA TYR A 146 -20.67 1.89 -0.64
C TYR A 146 -19.72 2.16 0.52
N GLY A 147 -20.02 1.60 1.71
CA GLY A 147 -19.16 1.70 2.88
C GLY A 147 -17.76 1.15 2.63
N VAL A 148 -17.67 -0.09 2.13
CA VAL A 148 -16.39 -0.74 1.83
C VAL A 148 -15.62 0.01 0.74
N LEU A 149 -16.29 0.42 -0.34
CA LEU A 149 -15.64 1.13 -1.44
C LEU A 149 -15.08 2.48 -1.00
N ALA A 150 -15.86 3.28 -0.28
CA ALA A 150 -15.44 4.58 0.20
C ALA A 150 -14.34 4.48 1.26
N GLY A 151 -14.45 3.53 2.19
CA GLY A 151 -13.41 3.25 3.18
C GLY A 151 -12.07 2.90 2.55
N THR A 152 -12.11 2.00 1.56
CA THR A 152 -10.92 1.58 0.80
C THR A 152 -10.32 2.75 0.03
N LEU A 153 -11.16 3.55 -0.65
CA LEU A 153 -10.71 4.73 -1.40
C LEU A 153 -10.03 5.76 -0.48
N VAL A 154 -10.63 6.03 0.67
CA VAL A 154 -10.06 6.92 1.68
C VAL A 154 -8.73 6.38 2.21
N SER A 155 -8.66 5.09 2.53
CA SER A 155 -7.41 4.45 2.96
C SER A 155 -6.32 4.58 1.90
N LEU A 156 -6.68 4.40 0.62
CA LEU A 156 -5.76 4.56 -0.51
C LEU A 156 -5.30 6.01 -0.65
N LEU A 157 -6.19 6.99 -0.48
CA LEU A 157 -5.84 8.41 -0.52
C LEU A 157 -4.91 8.81 0.63
N VAL A 158 -5.14 8.30 1.84
CA VAL A 158 -4.24 8.53 2.99
C VAL A 158 -2.86 7.94 2.71
N LEU A 159 -2.80 6.72 2.19
CA LEU A 159 -1.55 6.08 1.78
C LEU A 159 -0.84 6.89 0.68
N LEU A 160 -1.57 7.27 -0.37
CA LEU A 160 -1.03 8.04 -1.48
C LEU A 160 -0.49 9.40 -1.01
N ARG A 161 -1.19 10.08 -0.09
CA ARG A 161 -0.70 11.32 0.51
C ARG A 161 0.61 11.12 1.28
N SER A 162 0.75 10.01 2.00
CA SER A 162 1.99 9.70 2.72
C SER A 162 3.17 9.41 1.78
N VAL A 163 2.90 8.82 0.61
CA VAL A 163 3.91 8.59 -0.43
C VAL A 163 4.22 9.87 -1.21
N ALA A 164 3.22 10.71 -1.47
CA ALA A 164 3.36 11.96 -2.23
C ALA A 164 4.06 13.09 -1.46
N ARG A 165 3.97 13.08 -0.11
CA ARG A 165 4.67 14.06 0.74
C ARG A 165 5.45 13.31 1.81
N PRO A 166 6.59 12.68 1.45
CA PRO A 166 7.46 12.08 2.44
C PRO A 166 7.95 13.17 3.40
N GLY A 167 8.15 12.80 4.67
CA GLY A 167 8.78 13.72 5.61
C GLY A 167 10.17 14.10 5.10
N VAL A 168 10.52 15.38 5.14
CA VAL A 168 11.85 15.86 4.77
C VAL A 168 12.50 16.41 6.03
N GLN A 169 13.62 15.81 6.42
CA GLN A 169 14.46 16.36 7.48
C GLN A 169 15.44 17.33 6.85
N VAL A 170 15.55 18.52 7.44
CA VAL A 170 16.42 19.58 6.95
C VAL A 170 17.36 19.98 8.07
N SER A 171 18.65 19.90 7.80
CA SER A 171 19.73 20.31 8.70
C SER A 171 20.43 21.53 8.11
N GLU A 172 20.45 22.64 8.84
CA GLU A 172 20.89 23.96 8.32
C GLU A 172 22.25 24.42 8.88
N TRP A 173 23.35 23.64 8.81
CA TRP A 173 24.70 24.13 9.20
C TRP A 173 25.84 23.24 8.63
N PRO A 174 26.92 23.78 8.01
CA PRO A 174 27.11 25.07 7.29
C PRO A 174 26.53 25.06 5.86
N VAL A 175 26.18 23.89 5.32
CA VAL A 175 25.49 23.69 4.03
C VAL A 175 24.07 23.21 4.30
N LEU A 176 23.11 23.52 3.41
CA LEU A 176 21.74 23.02 3.54
C LEU A 176 21.70 21.53 3.19
N VAL A 177 21.52 20.66 4.19
CA VAL A 177 21.36 19.22 3.97
C VAL A 177 19.88 18.88 4.01
N VAL A 178 19.38 18.31 2.91
CA VAL A 178 18.01 17.85 2.76
C VAL A 178 18.00 16.33 2.72
N GLN A 179 17.37 15.70 3.69
CA GLN A 179 17.28 14.24 3.81
C GLN A 179 15.80 13.81 3.70
N PRO A 180 15.39 13.18 2.60
CA PRO A 180 14.07 12.57 2.49
C PRO A 180 13.97 11.36 3.45
N ALA A 181 12.90 11.29 4.23
CA ALA A 181 12.68 10.20 5.19
C ALA A 181 12.17 8.89 4.54
N GLY A 182 11.95 8.87 3.23
CA GLY A 182 11.40 7.71 2.51
C GLY A 182 11.78 7.69 1.04
N GLY A 183 11.29 6.66 0.34
CA GLY A 183 11.53 6.47 -1.09
C GLY A 183 11.01 7.63 -1.93
N LEU A 184 11.74 7.93 -3.01
CA LEU A 184 11.40 9.02 -3.92
C LEU A 184 10.73 8.42 -5.16
N HIS A 185 9.42 8.64 -5.27
CA HIS A 185 8.60 8.19 -6.39
C HIS A 185 7.94 9.38 -7.10
N PHE A 186 7.39 9.15 -8.29
CA PHE A 186 6.62 10.13 -9.08
C PHE A 186 5.87 11.21 -8.27
N PRO A 187 4.97 10.87 -7.32
CA PRO A 187 4.19 11.89 -6.64
C PRO A 187 4.99 12.70 -5.60
N ALA A 188 6.17 12.22 -5.19
CA ALA A 188 7.03 12.86 -4.19
C ALA A 188 7.99 13.89 -4.77
N VAL A 189 8.31 13.82 -6.07
CA VAL A 189 9.35 14.66 -6.68
C VAL A 189 9.04 16.15 -6.55
N GLU A 190 7.79 16.54 -6.73
CA GLU A 190 7.38 17.94 -6.65
C GLU A 190 7.48 18.47 -5.23
N ALA A 191 7.07 17.67 -4.24
CA ALA A 191 7.22 18.02 -2.83
C ALA A 191 8.69 18.15 -2.43
N LEU A 192 9.57 17.30 -2.98
CA LEU A 192 11.01 17.41 -2.77
C LEU A 192 11.57 18.69 -3.38
N ARG A 193 11.23 19.00 -4.64
CA ARG A 193 11.66 20.24 -5.31
C ARG A 193 11.19 21.46 -4.54
N GLU A 194 9.92 21.51 -4.15
CA GLU A 194 9.36 22.59 -3.34
C GLU A 194 10.14 22.73 -2.01
N ALA A 195 10.44 21.64 -1.33
CA ALA A 195 11.19 21.66 -0.07
C ALA A 195 12.64 22.15 -0.23
N VAL A 196 13.35 21.67 -1.26
CA VAL A 196 14.75 22.05 -1.54
C VAL A 196 14.81 23.52 -1.99
N THR A 197 14.00 23.91 -2.96
CA THR A 197 14.01 25.23 -3.59
C THR A 197 13.55 26.31 -2.62
N SER A 198 12.47 26.10 -1.87
CA SER A 198 11.99 27.10 -0.90
C SER A 198 12.98 27.37 0.23
N ARG A 199 13.78 26.36 0.62
CA ARG A 199 14.77 26.47 1.71
C ARG A 199 16.11 27.00 1.23
N ALA A 200 16.61 26.54 0.08
CA ALA A 200 17.89 26.98 -0.47
C ALA A 200 17.83 28.42 -0.99
N LEU A 201 16.72 28.79 -1.62
CA LEU A 201 16.56 30.07 -2.31
C LEU A 201 15.75 31.10 -1.53
N GLY A 202 14.98 30.67 -0.52
CA GLY A 202 14.20 31.57 0.33
C GLY A 202 15.06 32.40 1.29
N VAL A 203 16.34 32.05 1.47
CA VAL A 203 17.30 32.74 2.34
C VAL A 203 18.21 33.63 1.49
N SER A 204 18.48 34.86 1.94
CA SER A 204 19.43 35.78 1.31
C SER A 204 20.71 35.90 2.15
N PRO A 205 21.91 35.52 1.65
CA PRO A 205 22.19 34.98 0.31
C PRO A 205 21.75 33.51 0.16
N PRO A 206 21.38 33.09 -1.07
CA PRO A 206 21.02 31.71 -1.33
C PRO A 206 22.23 30.79 -1.15
N ARG A 207 22.00 29.55 -0.71
CA ARG A 207 23.07 28.62 -0.32
C ARG A 207 23.08 27.37 -1.21
N CYS A 208 24.27 26.82 -1.43
CA CYS A 208 24.42 25.47 -1.96
C CYS A 208 23.69 24.45 -1.08
N ALA A 209 23.23 23.37 -1.70
CA ALA A 209 22.48 22.33 -1.01
C ALA A 209 23.07 20.94 -1.26
N VAL A 210 22.91 20.07 -0.28
CA VAL A 210 23.25 18.65 -0.34
C VAL A 210 21.95 17.86 -0.18
N LEU A 211 21.65 16.99 -1.14
CA LEU A 211 20.54 16.06 -1.06
C LEU A 211 21.09 14.69 -0.62
N GLU A 212 20.72 14.26 0.59
CA GLU A 212 21.13 12.98 1.14
C GLU A 212 20.17 11.87 0.67
N CYS A 213 20.70 10.97 -0.15
CA CYS A 213 19.96 9.91 -0.85
C CYS A 213 20.12 8.52 -0.21
N SER A 214 20.70 8.42 0.99
CA SER A 214 21.00 7.15 1.69
C SER A 214 19.79 6.21 1.82
N HIS A 215 18.59 6.77 1.94
CA HIS A 215 17.33 6.04 2.10
C HIS A 215 16.55 5.83 0.79
N ILE A 216 17.08 6.29 -0.34
CA ILE A 216 16.45 6.14 -1.66
C ILE A 216 16.91 4.81 -2.26
N CYS A 217 15.99 3.85 -2.38
CA CYS A 217 16.30 2.51 -2.91
C CYS A 217 16.01 2.37 -4.41
N SER A 218 15.14 3.22 -4.96
CA SER A 218 14.71 3.15 -6.36
C SER A 218 14.22 4.51 -6.84
N LEU A 219 14.40 4.78 -8.12
CA LEU A 219 13.85 5.95 -8.81
C LEU A 219 13.02 5.50 -10.00
N ASP A 220 11.89 6.16 -10.23
CA ASP A 220 11.19 6.12 -11.51
C ASP A 220 11.63 7.26 -12.43
N TYR A 221 11.30 7.13 -13.72
CA TYR A 221 11.69 8.09 -14.75
C TYR A 221 11.27 9.53 -14.43
N THR A 222 10.10 9.74 -13.83
CA THR A 222 9.63 11.09 -13.52
C THR A 222 10.44 11.74 -12.40
N VAL A 223 10.93 10.95 -11.45
CA VAL A 223 11.84 11.46 -10.42
C VAL A 223 13.18 11.85 -11.02
N VAL A 224 13.72 11.05 -11.94
CA VAL A 224 14.95 11.37 -12.68
C VAL A 224 14.79 12.69 -13.44
N LEU A 225 13.66 12.90 -14.12
CA LEU A 225 13.37 14.16 -14.81
C LEU A 225 13.24 15.33 -13.84
N GLY A 226 12.52 15.18 -12.73
CA GLY A 226 12.41 16.25 -11.74
C GLY A 226 13.74 16.59 -11.05
N LEU A 227 14.62 15.61 -10.85
CA LEU A 227 15.99 15.84 -10.38
C LEU A 227 16.83 16.59 -11.42
N ARG A 228 16.67 16.27 -12.72
CA ARG A 228 17.32 17.04 -13.81
C ARG A 228 16.95 18.51 -13.73
N GLU A 229 15.66 18.79 -13.67
CA GLU A 229 15.16 20.16 -13.64
C GLU A 229 15.63 20.88 -12.36
N LEU A 230 15.62 20.19 -11.21
CA LEU A 230 16.14 20.75 -9.96
C LEU A 230 17.64 21.09 -10.02
N LEU A 231 18.47 20.22 -10.62
CA LEU A 231 19.90 20.48 -10.82
C LEU A 231 20.14 21.66 -11.77
N GLU A 232 19.33 21.78 -12.83
CA GLU A 232 19.40 22.90 -13.76
C GLU A 232 18.95 24.22 -13.12
N ASP A 233 17.91 24.19 -12.28
CA ASP A 233 17.41 25.35 -11.55
C ASP A 233 18.48 25.93 -10.61
N PHE A 234 19.21 25.08 -9.88
CA PHE A 234 20.34 25.51 -9.03
C PHE A 234 21.48 26.11 -9.86
N ARG A 235 21.84 25.47 -10.98
CA ARG A 235 22.92 25.92 -11.86
C ARG A 235 22.62 27.29 -12.48
N ARG A 236 21.37 27.54 -12.87
CA ARG A 236 20.94 28.85 -13.40
C ARG A 236 21.10 29.98 -12.38
N GLN A 237 21.05 29.67 -11.10
CA GLN A 237 21.23 30.63 -10.01
C GLN A 237 22.68 30.72 -9.51
N GLY A 238 23.62 30.01 -10.16
CA GLY A 238 25.02 29.97 -9.77
C GLY A 238 25.29 29.14 -8.51
N LEU A 239 24.36 28.29 -8.10
CA LEU A 239 24.46 27.44 -6.92
C LEU A 239 24.74 25.99 -7.33
N THR A 240 25.35 25.23 -6.42
CA THR A 240 25.62 23.81 -6.61
C THR A 240 24.69 22.96 -5.73
N LEU A 241 24.10 21.93 -6.34
CA LEU A 241 23.35 20.87 -5.65
C LEU A 241 24.13 19.56 -5.76
N ALA A 242 24.57 19.01 -4.64
CA ALA A 242 25.31 17.76 -4.57
C ALA A 242 24.43 16.61 -4.05
N LEU A 243 24.64 15.39 -4.56
CA LEU A 243 23.95 14.18 -4.12
C LEU A 243 24.89 13.35 -3.23
N VAL A 244 24.43 12.88 -2.07
CA VAL A 244 25.25 12.08 -1.15
C VAL A 244 24.58 10.75 -0.86
N GLY A 245 25.37 9.68 -0.66
CA GLY A 245 24.85 8.40 -0.19
C GLY A 245 23.96 7.67 -1.22
N LEU A 246 24.25 7.83 -2.51
CA LEU A 246 23.53 7.11 -3.56
C LEU A 246 23.81 5.60 -3.46
N GLN A 247 22.74 4.79 -3.44
CA GLN A 247 22.86 3.34 -3.59
C GLN A 247 23.16 2.99 -5.05
N GLU A 248 23.90 1.89 -5.28
CA GLU A 248 24.24 1.35 -6.61
C GLU A 248 23.07 1.34 -7.63
N PRO A 249 21.87 0.80 -7.33
CA PRO A 249 20.77 0.79 -8.31
C PRO A 249 20.32 2.20 -8.70
N VAL A 250 20.41 3.17 -7.78
CA VAL A 250 20.04 4.56 -8.01
C VAL A 250 21.12 5.26 -8.83
N LEU A 251 22.39 5.03 -8.50
CA LEU A 251 23.53 5.59 -9.23
C LEU A 251 23.52 5.14 -10.70
N HIS A 252 23.31 3.85 -10.95
CA HIS A 252 23.23 3.32 -12.32
C HIS A 252 22.11 3.97 -13.14
N VAL A 253 20.93 4.19 -12.53
CA VAL A 253 19.81 4.88 -13.19
C VAL A 253 20.18 6.34 -13.51
N LEU A 254 20.79 7.06 -12.58
CA LEU A 254 21.18 8.47 -12.79
C LEU A 254 22.29 8.62 -13.83
N LEU A 255 23.28 7.72 -13.86
CA LEU A 255 24.33 7.69 -14.88
C LEU A 255 23.76 7.37 -16.26
N SER A 256 22.85 6.40 -16.35
CA SER A 256 22.18 6.07 -17.61
C SER A 256 21.32 7.21 -18.16
N ALA A 257 20.87 8.11 -17.29
CA ALA A 257 20.09 9.27 -17.65
C ALA A 257 20.92 10.44 -18.17
N ASP A 258 22.26 10.36 -18.18
CA ASP A 258 23.16 11.44 -18.61
C ASP A 258 22.87 12.77 -17.92
N LEU A 259 22.87 12.71 -16.59
CA LEU A 259 22.71 13.87 -15.72
C LEU A 259 24.10 14.37 -15.31
N ASN A 260 24.40 15.64 -15.59
CA ASN A 260 25.59 16.31 -15.05
C ASN A 260 25.35 16.66 -13.57
N PHE A 261 25.47 15.66 -12.68
CA PHE A 261 25.37 15.80 -11.23
C PHE A 261 26.71 15.59 -10.54
N GLN A 262 26.87 16.22 -9.38
CA GLN A 262 27.99 15.94 -8.48
C GLN A 262 27.49 14.96 -7.41
N HIS A 263 28.22 13.87 -7.20
CA HIS A 263 27.92 12.93 -6.12
C HIS A 263 29.14 12.70 -5.24
N PHE A 264 28.88 12.47 -3.96
CA PHE A 264 29.92 12.15 -2.97
C PHE A 264 29.49 10.96 -2.12
N PRO A 265 30.44 10.11 -1.69
CA PRO A 265 30.14 8.98 -0.82
C PRO A 265 29.79 9.42 0.61
N SER A 266 30.35 10.54 1.08
CA SER A 266 30.17 11.05 2.43
C SER A 266 29.74 12.52 2.47
N LEU A 267 28.99 12.88 3.51
CA LEU A 267 28.51 14.25 3.73
C LEU A 267 29.67 15.22 4.00
N GLU A 268 30.71 14.77 4.72
CA GLU A 268 31.90 15.58 5.00
C GLU A 268 32.67 16.00 3.74
N GLU A 269 32.77 15.11 2.74
CA GLU A 269 33.41 15.43 1.46
C GLU A 269 32.62 16.46 0.67
N ALA A 270 31.29 16.31 0.64
CA ALA A 270 30.39 17.26 0.00
C ALA A 270 30.45 18.64 0.68
N GLU A 271 30.48 18.70 2.01
CA GLU A 271 30.61 19.95 2.75
C GLU A 271 31.95 20.66 2.50
N LYS A 272 33.06 19.91 2.49
CA LYS A 272 34.38 20.47 2.19
C LYS A 272 34.44 21.07 0.79
N TYR A 273 33.83 20.41 -0.19
CA TYR A 273 33.76 20.90 -1.57
C TYR A 273 32.89 22.17 -1.67
N LEU A 274 31.71 22.17 -1.04
CA LEU A 274 30.77 23.29 -1.12
C LEU A 274 31.19 24.51 -0.28
N SER A 275 31.99 24.31 0.77
CA SER A 275 32.57 25.40 1.56
C SER A 275 33.73 26.12 0.87
N GLN A 276 34.25 25.56 -0.23
CA GLN A 276 35.29 26.16 -1.07
C GLN A 276 34.63 26.91 -2.25
N GLU A 277 34.03 28.08 -2.01
CA GLU A 277 33.48 28.95 -3.06
C GLU A 277 34.56 29.70 -3.88
N PRO A 278 34.29 30.19 -5.10
CA PRO A 278 34.33 29.46 -6.37
C PRO A 278 35.46 30.00 -7.27
N GLY A 279 36.51 29.20 -7.52
CA GLY A 279 37.64 29.72 -8.30
C GLY A 279 38.61 28.72 -8.90
N THR A 280 38.33 27.42 -8.86
CA THR A 280 39.29 26.45 -9.42
C THR A 280 38.56 25.19 -9.88
N GLN A 281 38.25 25.09 -11.19
CA GLN A 281 38.36 23.78 -11.84
C GLN A 281 39.81 23.34 -11.68
N PRO A 282 40.13 22.08 -11.28
CA PRO A 282 40.03 20.98 -12.25
C PRO A 282 39.85 19.56 -11.66
N HIS A 283 39.25 18.68 -12.46
CA HIS A 283 39.76 17.38 -12.92
C HIS A 283 38.58 16.52 -13.36
N SER A 284 38.38 16.46 -14.68
CA SER A 284 37.73 15.32 -15.31
C SER A 284 38.53 14.08 -14.90
N PHE A 285 37.95 13.22 -14.07
CA PHE A 285 38.39 11.84 -14.02
C PHE A 285 38.16 11.27 -15.42
N SER A 286 39.28 11.04 -16.08
CA SER A 286 39.40 10.35 -17.35
C SER A 286 38.57 9.07 -17.36
N ASP A 287 37.97 8.81 -18.52
CA ASP A 287 37.42 7.53 -18.95
C ASP A 287 38.35 6.36 -18.53
N ASP A 288 37.99 5.66 -17.47
CA ASP A 288 38.45 4.29 -17.25
C ASP A 288 37.38 3.34 -17.82
N PRO A 289 37.73 2.44 -18.76
CA PRO A 289 36.78 1.54 -19.36
C PRO A 289 36.26 0.53 -18.33
N VAL A 290 34.93 0.40 -18.26
CA VAL A 290 34.20 -0.63 -17.51
C VAL A 290 34.72 -2.02 -17.93
N PRO A 291 35.17 -2.89 -17.02
CA PRO A 291 35.53 -4.26 -17.36
C PRO A 291 34.26 -5.08 -17.66
N GLU A 292 34.22 -5.70 -18.83
CA GLU A 292 33.15 -6.61 -19.25
C GLU A 292 32.98 -7.78 -18.26
N PRO A 293 31.74 -8.22 -17.98
CA PRO A 293 31.51 -9.40 -17.16
C PRO A 293 31.83 -10.67 -17.96
N SER A 294 32.88 -11.38 -17.57
CA SER A 294 33.17 -12.73 -18.05
C SER A 294 32.09 -13.71 -17.57
N LEU A 295 31.29 -14.21 -18.51
CA LEU A 295 30.40 -15.37 -18.33
C LEU A 295 31.23 -16.63 -18.02
N PRO A 296 30.92 -17.40 -16.97
CA PRO A 296 31.39 -18.77 -16.85
C PRO A 296 30.47 -19.73 -17.63
N CYS A 297 31.09 -20.70 -18.31
CA CYS A 297 30.46 -21.86 -18.94
C CYS A 297 29.62 -22.70 -17.97
#